data_AF-A0A7D5TEV9-F1
#
_entry.id   AF-A0A7D5TEV9-F1
#
_cell.length_a   1.000
_cell.length_b   1.000
_cell.length_c   1.000
_cell.angle_alpha   90.00
_cell.angle_beta   90.00
_cell.angle_gamma   90.00
#
_symmetry.space_group_name_H-M   'P 1'
#
loop_
_entity.id
_entity.type
_entity.pdbx_description
1 polymer ?
#
loop_
_entity_poly.entity_id
_entity_poly.type
_entity_poly.pdbx_seq_one_letter_code
_entity_poly.pdbx_strand_id
1 'polypeptide(L)'
;VEMHHEQLEQGNPGDNVGFNVKNVSVKDIRRGNVASDSKNDPAKEAASFNAQVIVLNHPGQIGAGYAPVLDCHTAHIACKFAELIEKIDRRTGKSIEASPKFVKSGDAAIVKLIPSKPMCVESYNEYPPLGRF
;
A
#
# COMPACT_ATOMS: atom_id res chain seq x y z
N VAL A 1 5.09 14.45 22.66
CA VAL A 1 5.00 14.55 21.19
C VAL A 1 4.95 16.04 20.84
N GLU A 2 5.27 16.47 19.64
CA GLU A 2 5.23 17.89 19.25
C GLU A 2 4.46 18.09 17.94
N MET A 3 3.70 19.18 17.86
CA MET A 3 3.04 19.64 16.64
C MET A 3 3.15 21.17 16.56
N HIS A 4 3.72 21.71 15.47
CA HIS A 4 3.80 23.16 15.23
C HIS A 4 4.39 24.01 16.38
N HIS A 5 5.47 23.55 17.03
CA HIS A 5 6.11 24.19 18.20
C HIS A 5 5.32 24.08 19.52
N GLU A 6 4.26 23.28 19.57
CA GLU A 6 3.53 22.98 20.80
C GLU A 6 3.78 21.54 21.24
N GLN A 7 4.05 21.36 22.52
CA GLN A 7 4.22 20.04 23.12
C GLN A 7 2.85 19.45 23.46
N LEU A 8 2.59 18.25 22.96
CA LEU A 8 1.36 17.49 23.17
C LEU A 8 1.61 16.27 24.06
N GLU A 9 0.66 15.98 24.94
CA GLU A 9 0.62 14.76 25.74
C GLU A 9 0.39 13.51 24.87
N GLN A 10 -0.49 13.63 23.87
CA GLN A 10 -0.78 12.59 22.88
C GLN A 10 -1.06 13.20 21.50
N GLY A 11 -0.80 12.42 20.45
CA GLY A 11 -1.27 12.74 19.09
C GLY A 11 -2.53 11.95 18.78
N ASN A 12 -3.51 12.58 18.15
CA ASN A 12 -4.75 11.95 17.73
C ASN A 12 -4.74 11.70 16.20
N PRO A 13 -5.64 10.84 15.68
CA PRO A 13 -5.76 10.63 14.24
C PRO A 13 -6.01 11.96 13.49
N GLY A 14 -5.14 12.27 12.53
CA GLY A 14 -5.18 13.53 11.76
C GLY A 14 -4.09 14.54 12.12
N ASP A 15 -3.45 14.39 13.28
CA ASP A 15 -2.37 15.28 13.70
C ASP A 15 -1.06 14.97 12.95
N ASN A 16 -0.39 16.00 12.44
CA ASN A 16 0.94 15.88 11.87
C ASN A 16 1.98 16.15 12.95
N VAL A 17 2.52 15.08 13.52
CA VAL A 17 3.37 15.16 14.72
C VAL A 17 4.83 14.81 14.45
N GLY A 18 5.72 15.49 15.16
CA GLY A 18 7.09 15.03 15.43
C GLY A 18 7.16 14.35 16.78
N PHE A 19 7.92 13.25 16.89
CA PHE A 19 8.21 12.63 18.18
C PHE A 19 9.66 12.17 18.24
N ASN A 20 10.24 12.20 19.45
CA ASN A 20 11.62 11.81 19.67
C ASN A 20 11.70 10.34 20.11
N VAL A 21 12.62 9.59 19.51
CA VAL A 21 12.94 8.21 19.89
C VAL A 21 14.43 8.09 20.22
N LYS A 22 14.76 7.31 21.25
CA LYS A 22 16.15 7.00 21.62
C LYS A 22 16.55 5.65 21.03
N ASN A 23 17.85 5.45 20.82
CA ASN A 23 18.45 4.20 20.33
C ASN A 23 17.99 3.77 18.93
N VAL A 24 17.55 4.72 18.09
CA VAL A 24 17.24 4.49 16.68
C VAL A 24 18.10 5.42 15.84
N SER A 25 18.85 4.88 14.89
CA SER A 25 19.66 5.68 13.97
C SER A 25 18.79 6.24 12.85
N VAL A 26 19.08 7.48 12.43
CA VAL A 26 18.45 8.08 11.23
C VAL A 26 18.71 7.29 9.94
N LYS A 27 19.72 6.41 9.94
CA LYS A 27 20.01 5.52 8.80
C LYS A 27 19.09 4.30 8.73
N ASP A 28 18.47 3.94 9.85
CA ASP A 28 17.62 2.74 9.97
C ASP A 28 16.16 3.03 9.64
N ILE A 29 15.77 4.31 9.65
CA ILE A 29 14.42 4.78 9.32
C ILE A 29 14.44 5.63 8.05
N ARG A 30 13.38 5.52 7.26
CA ARG A 30 13.20 6.30 6.04
C ARG A 30 11.73 6.63 5.81
N ARG A 31 11.48 7.62 4.97
CA ARG A 31 10.13 7.92 4.47
C ARG A 31 9.51 6.67 3.85
N GLY A 32 8.23 6.43 4.16
CA GLY A 32 7.52 5.21 3.79
C GLY A 32 7.58 4.10 4.85
N ASN A 33 8.33 4.27 5.95
CA ASN A 33 8.15 3.40 7.12
C ASN A 33 6.90 3.79 7.92
N VAL A 34 6.33 2.81 8.62
CA VAL A 34 5.15 2.96 9.46
C VAL A 34 5.57 2.72 10.91
N ALA A 35 5.26 3.68 11.79
CA ALA A 35 5.43 3.52 13.23
C ALA A 35 4.13 3.02 13.83
N SER A 36 4.20 2.02 14.71
CA SER A 36 3.03 1.37 15.33
C SER A 36 3.31 1.02 16.79
N ASP A 37 2.25 0.69 17.54
CA ASP A 37 2.40 0.17 18.90
C ASP A 37 2.98 -1.25 18.86
N SER A 38 4.16 -1.44 19.46
CA SER A 38 4.81 -2.75 19.57
C SER A 38 3.99 -3.81 20.33
N LYS A 39 3.03 -3.39 21.16
CA LYS A 39 2.23 -4.28 22.02
C LYS A 39 0.83 -4.53 21.50
N ASN A 40 0.39 -3.78 20.49
CA ASN A 40 -0.96 -3.85 19.97
C ASN A 40 -0.90 -3.79 18.43
N ASP A 41 -0.94 -4.97 17.81
CA ASP A 41 -0.91 -5.16 16.36
C ASP A 41 0.22 -4.37 15.65
N PRO A 42 1.50 -4.77 15.85
CA PRO A 42 2.61 -4.06 15.25
C PRO A 42 2.59 -4.18 13.71
N ALA A 43 2.89 -3.07 13.03
CA ALA A 43 3.02 -2.98 11.59
C ALA A 43 4.12 -3.91 11.07
N LYS A 44 3.85 -4.58 9.93
CA LYS A 44 4.75 -5.59 9.35
C LYS A 44 5.04 -5.30 7.88
N GLU A 45 6.16 -5.82 7.41
CA GLU A 45 6.50 -5.78 6.01
C GLU A 45 5.68 -6.82 5.22
N ALA A 46 5.16 -6.41 4.07
CA ALA A 46 4.44 -7.30 3.16
C ALA A 46 5.41 -7.88 2.14
N ALA A 47 5.64 -9.20 2.18
CA ALA A 47 6.38 -9.90 1.13
C ALA A 47 5.63 -9.87 -0.21
N SER A 48 4.30 -9.92 -0.14
CA SER A 48 3.37 -9.71 -1.26
C SER A 48 1.99 -9.37 -0.71
N PHE A 49 1.15 -8.72 -1.50
CA PHE A 49 -0.22 -8.42 -1.12
C PHE A 49 -1.15 -8.54 -2.33
N ASN A 50 -2.39 -8.96 -2.08
CA ASN A 50 -3.42 -9.01 -3.11
C ASN A 50 -4.24 -7.72 -3.04
N ALA A 51 -4.55 -7.15 -4.19
CA ALA A 51 -5.36 -5.93 -4.23
C ALA A 51 -6.26 -5.85 -5.44
N GLN A 52 -7.37 -5.15 -5.27
CA GLN A 52 -8.24 -4.76 -6.35
C GLN A 52 -7.63 -3.57 -7.10
N VAL A 53 -7.22 -3.80 -8.34
CA VAL A 53 -6.70 -2.78 -9.25
C VAL A 53 -7.79 -2.41 -10.24
N ILE A 54 -8.11 -1.12 -10.33
CA ILE A 54 -9.02 -0.57 -11.34
C ILE A 54 -8.16 0.22 -12.33
N VAL A 55 -8.09 -0.25 -13.57
CA VAL A 55 -7.27 0.39 -14.61
C VAL A 55 -8.04 1.59 -15.17
N LEU A 56 -7.46 2.77 -15.02
CA LEU A 56 -8.03 4.02 -15.54
C LEU A 56 -7.54 4.26 -16.96
N ASN A 57 -6.74 5.32 -17.18
CA ASN A 57 -6.26 5.71 -18.50
C ASN A 57 -4.86 5.17 -18.77
N HIS A 58 -4.77 3.91 -19.19
CA HIS A 58 -3.50 3.28 -19.60
C HIS A 58 -3.49 3.07 -21.14
N PRO A 59 -2.43 3.48 -21.87
CA PRO A 59 -2.40 3.43 -23.34
C PRO A 59 -2.26 2.02 -23.92
N GLY A 60 -1.94 1.03 -23.09
CA GLY A 60 -1.74 -0.36 -23.50
C GLY A 60 -2.37 -1.36 -22.54
N GLN A 61 -1.89 -2.59 -22.62
CA GLN A 61 -2.29 -3.70 -21.77
C GLN A 61 -1.29 -3.89 -20.63
N ILE A 62 -1.78 -4.28 -19.47
CA ILE A 62 -0.98 -4.62 -18.29
C ILE A 62 -1.04 -6.13 -18.11
N GLY A 63 0.11 -6.78 -18.23
CA GLY A 63 0.26 -8.22 -18.00
C GLY A 63 1.05 -8.51 -16.72
N ALA A 64 1.13 -9.80 -16.38
CA ALA A 64 2.05 -10.27 -15.35
C ALA A 64 3.50 -9.84 -15.70
N GLY A 65 4.22 -9.34 -14.70
CA GLY A 65 5.56 -8.80 -14.85
C GLY A 65 5.63 -7.27 -14.95
N TYR A 66 4.52 -6.58 -15.22
CA TYR A 66 4.48 -5.12 -15.19
C TYR A 66 4.83 -4.60 -13.79
N ALA A 67 5.68 -3.58 -13.68
CA ALA A 67 6.21 -3.11 -12.40
C ALA A 67 6.15 -1.58 -12.28
N PRO A 68 4.95 -0.99 -12.17
CA PRO A 68 4.81 0.44 -11.96
C PRO A 68 5.22 0.82 -10.53
N VAL A 69 5.41 2.11 -10.31
CA VAL A 69 5.55 2.67 -8.96
C VAL A 69 4.18 2.84 -8.34
N LEU A 70 4.03 2.35 -7.11
CA LEU A 70 2.86 2.56 -6.27
C LEU A 70 3.19 3.65 -5.24
N ASP A 71 2.24 4.58 -5.11
CA ASP A 71 2.19 5.54 -4.03
C ASP A 71 1.18 5.04 -2.99
N CYS A 72 1.66 4.58 -1.85
CA CYS A 72 0.81 4.19 -0.73
C CYS A 72 1.25 5.00 0.49
N HIS A 73 0.31 5.65 1.17
CA HIS A 73 0.60 6.60 2.26
C HIS A 73 1.73 7.59 1.92
N THR A 74 2.93 7.36 2.44
CA THR A 74 4.16 8.13 2.21
C THR A 74 5.24 7.30 1.51
N ALA A 75 5.00 6.01 1.25
CA ALA A 75 5.86 5.13 0.48
C ALA A 75 5.68 5.35 -1.03
N HIS A 76 6.79 5.26 -1.74
CA HIS A 76 6.88 5.40 -3.19
C HIS A 76 7.80 4.28 -3.70
N ILE A 77 7.20 3.14 -4.06
CA ILE A 77 7.93 1.88 -4.29
C ILE A 77 7.39 1.19 -5.56
N ALA A 78 8.30 0.72 -6.42
CA ALA A 78 7.92 -0.12 -7.55
C ALA A 78 7.37 -1.46 -7.08
N CYS A 79 6.16 -1.83 -7.52
CA CYS A 79 5.53 -3.10 -7.19
C CYS A 79 5.24 -3.88 -8.46
N LYS A 80 5.75 -5.11 -8.52
CA LYS A 80 5.53 -6.01 -9.65
C LYS A 80 4.14 -6.63 -9.54
N PHE A 81 3.39 -6.55 -10.63
CA PHE A 81 2.18 -7.33 -10.89
C PHE A 81 2.63 -8.77 -11.11
N ALA A 82 2.78 -9.52 -10.02
CA ALA A 82 3.34 -10.87 -10.07
C ALA A 82 2.36 -11.83 -10.74
N GLU A 83 1.07 -11.69 -10.43
CA GLU A 83 0.01 -12.52 -10.93
C GLU A 83 -1.28 -11.70 -11.06
N LEU A 84 -1.95 -11.81 -12.21
CA LEU A 84 -3.32 -11.35 -12.37
C LEU A 84 -4.22 -12.52 -11.95
N ILE A 85 -4.74 -12.50 -10.73
CA ILE A 85 -5.46 -13.65 -10.15
C ILE A 85 -6.82 -13.81 -10.83
N GLU A 86 -7.59 -12.73 -10.92
CA GLU A 86 -8.89 -12.73 -11.57
C GLU A 86 -9.28 -11.34 -12.01
N LYS A 87 -10.00 -11.26 -13.13
CA LYS A 87 -10.73 -10.08 -13.56
C LYS A 87 -12.10 -10.08 -12.87
N ILE A 88 -12.52 -8.94 -12.36
CA ILE A 88 -13.77 -8.79 -11.61
C ILE A 88 -14.64 -7.67 -12.18
N ASP A 89 -15.94 -7.76 -11.93
CA ASP A 89 -16.85 -6.65 -12.18
C ASP A 89 -16.61 -5.54 -11.15
N ARG A 90 -16.38 -4.31 -11.62
CA ARG A 90 -16.02 -3.17 -10.76
C ARG A 90 -17.08 -2.83 -9.71
N ARG A 91 -18.36 -3.09 -9.98
CA ARG A 91 -19.47 -2.68 -9.11
C ARG A 91 -19.83 -3.75 -8.09
N THR A 92 -19.78 -5.01 -8.51
CA THR A 92 -20.24 -6.16 -7.71
C THR A 92 -19.10 -6.96 -7.11
N GLY A 93 -17.86 -6.79 -7.59
CA GLY A 93 -16.71 -7.57 -7.16
C GLY A 93 -16.73 -9.03 -7.62
N LYS A 94 -17.71 -9.44 -8.44
CA LYS A 94 -17.84 -10.82 -8.89
C LYS A 94 -16.77 -11.14 -9.93
N SER A 95 -16.17 -12.32 -9.81
CA SER A 95 -15.23 -12.87 -10.78
C SER A 95 -15.88 -12.99 -12.16
N ILE A 96 -15.19 -12.49 -13.18
CA ILE A 96 -15.57 -12.55 -14.59
C ILE A 96 -14.69 -13.56 -15.32
N GLU A 97 -13.38 -13.51 -15.06
CA GLU A 97 -12.37 -14.32 -15.73
C GLU A 97 -11.25 -14.66 -14.74
N ALA A 98 -10.99 -15.95 -14.53
CA ALA A 98 -9.85 -16.40 -13.74
C ALA A 98 -8.57 -16.32 -14.57
N SER A 99 -7.49 -15.86 -13.95
CA SER A 99 -6.13 -15.79 -14.53
C SER A 99 -6.06 -15.10 -15.91
N PRO A 100 -6.56 -13.86 -16.05
CA PRO A 100 -6.52 -13.15 -17.32
C PRO A 100 -5.07 -12.93 -17.78
N LYS A 101 -4.81 -13.03 -19.09
CA LYS A 101 -3.47 -12.78 -19.64
C LYS A 101 -3.03 -11.32 -19.50
N PHE A 102 -3.98 -10.40 -19.55
CA PHE A 102 -3.75 -8.97 -19.39
C PHE A 102 -5.04 -8.26 -18.94
N VAL A 103 -4.87 -7.05 -18.39
CA VAL A 103 -5.96 -6.10 -18.13
C VAL A 103 -5.72 -4.80 -18.90
N LYS A 104 -6.78 -4.07 -19.22
CA LYS A 104 -6.71 -2.79 -19.95
C LYS A 104 -7.60 -1.74 -19.30
N SER A 105 -7.52 -0.50 -19.78
CA SER A 105 -8.36 0.62 -19.35
C SER A 105 -9.84 0.24 -19.22
N GLY A 106 -10.42 0.50 -18.05
CA GLY A 106 -11.79 0.16 -17.67
C GLY A 106 -11.94 -1.17 -16.91
N ASP A 107 -10.95 -2.05 -16.97
CA ASP A 107 -10.99 -3.33 -16.27
C ASP A 107 -10.73 -3.17 -14.76
N ALA A 108 -11.32 -4.06 -13.97
CA ALA A 108 -10.96 -4.29 -12.58
C ALA A 108 -10.43 -5.71 -12.42
N ALA A 109 -9.41 -5.91 -11.59
CA ALA A 109 -8.85 -7.23 -11.32
C ALA A 109 -8.29 -7.33 -9.91
N ILE A 110 -8.29 -8.53 -9.35
CA ILE A 110 -7.50 -8.88 -8.17
C ILE A 110 -6.09 -9.26 -8.66
N VAL A 111 -5.09 -8.55 -8.16
CA VAL A 111 -3.70 -8.68 -8.58
C VAL A 111 -2.84 -8.99 -7.36
N LYS A 112 -1.95 -9.97 -7.47
CA LYS A 112 -0.86 -10.19 -6.52
C LYS A 112 0.30 -9.26 -6.84
N LEU A 113 0.61 -8.38 -5.91
CA LEU A 113 1.67 -7.38 -6.01
C LEU A 113 2.86 -7.79 -5.14
N ILE A 114 4.07 -7.60 -5.66
CA ILE A 114 5.31 -7.82 -4.92
C ILE A 114 6.11 -6.51 -4.92
N PRO A 115 6.33 -5.89 -3.76
CA PRO A 115 7.12 -4.68 -3.68
C PRO A 115 8.61 -4.97 -3.94
N SER A 116 9.28 -4.10 -4.68
CA SER A 116 10.72 -4.23 -5.00
C SER A 116 11.66 -3.90 -3.84
N LYS A 117 11.14 -3.24 -2.81
CA LYS A 117 11.81 -2.88 -1.56
C LYS A 117 10.87 -3.18 -0.39
N PRO A 118 11.39 -3.35 0.84
CA PRO A 118 10.54 -3.52 2.00
C PRO A 118 9.50 -2.40 2.11
N MET A 119 8.23 -2.80 2.21
CA MET A 119 7.05 -1.95 2.20
C MET A 119 6.06 -2.48 3.24
N CYS A 120 5.44 -1.60 4.01
CA CYS A 120 4.33 -1.92 4.89
C CYS A 120 3.05 -1.43 4.22
N VAL A 121 2.05 -2.31 4.13
CA VAL A 121 0.71 -2.03 3.63
C VAL A 121 -0.26 -2.87 4.45
N GLU A 122 -1.49 -2.40 4.58
CA GLU A 122 -2.51 -3.07 5.37
C GLU A 122 -3.80 -3.28 4.58
N SER A 123 -4.68 -4.14 5.10
CA SER A 123 -6.03 -4.31 4.52
C SER A 123 -6.80 -2.99 4.61
N TYR A 124 -7.43 -2.57 3.50
CA TYR A 124 -8.26 -1.37 3.48
C TYR A 124 -9.39 -1.39 4.52
N ASN A 125 -9.91 -2.56 4.85
CA ASN A 125 -10.99 -2.70 5.83
C ASN A 125 -10.52 -2.48 7.28
N GLU A 126 -9.24 -2.71 7.56
CA GLU A 126 -8.65 -2.59 8.90
C GLU A 126 -7.99 -1.22 9.06
N TYR A 127 -7.13 -0.83 8.12
CA TYR A 127 -6.43 0.44 8.13
C TYR A 127 -6.54 1.13 6.76
N PRO A 128 -7.67 1.82 6.48
CA PRO A 128 -7.93 2.45 5.17
C PRO A 128 -6.79 3.37 4.65
N PRO A 129 -6.10 4.17 5.49
CA PRO A 129 -4.99 5.02 5.03
C PRO A 129 -3.75 4.25 4.54
N LEU A 130 -3.61 2.98 4.92
CA LEU A 130 -2.49 2.09 4.58
C LEU A 130 -2.87 1.04 3.52
N GLY A 131 -4.15 0.97 3.13
CA GLY A 131 -4.68 -0.01 2.17
C GLY A 131 -5.14 0.57 0.84
N ARG A 132 -4.88 1.86 0.58
CA ARG A 132 -5.21 2.54 -0.68
C ARG A 132 -3.94 3.05 -1.36
N PHE A 133 -3.85 2.79 -2.67
CA PHE A 133 -2.75 3.18 -3.55
C PHE A 133 -3.23 3.27 -5.01
#